data_AF-A0A2V9RGG2-F1
#
_entry.id   AF-A0A2V9RGG2-F1
#
_cell.length_a   1.000
_cell.length_b   1.000
_cell.length_c   1.000
_cell.angle_alpha   90.00
_cell.angle_beta   90.00
_cell.angle_gamma   90.00
#
_symmetry.space_group_name_H-M   'P 1'
#
loop_
_entity.id
_entity.type
_entity.pdbx_description
1 polymer ?
#
loop_
_entity_poly.entity_id
_entity_poly.type
_entity_poly.pdbx_seq_one_letter_code
_entity_poly.pdbx_strand_id
1 'polypeptide(L)' 'MYDVREASGVLSTRGNLVFAYAADGNLIALDARSGRALWHFPAGSALRGSPISYSVEGRQFIAVVTDSTLLTFALPDREP' A
#
# COMPACT_ATOMS: atom_id res chain seq x y z
N MET A 1 -9.40 -11.28 26.38
CA MET A 1 -8.09 -10.92 25.80
C MET A 1 -8.28 -10.92 24.30
N TYR A 2 -8.21 -9.77 23.63
CA TYR A 2 -8.35 -9.72 22.17
C TYR A 2 -6.99 -10.07 21.55
N ASP A 3 -6.95 -11.15 20.79
CA ASP A 3 -5.80 -11.54 19.98
C ASP A 3 -5.77 -10.64 18.74
N VAL A 4 -4.94 -9.59 18.77
CA VAL A 4 -4.76 -8.69 17.62
C VAL A 4 -3.83 -9.38 16.63
N ARG A 5 -4.33 -10.43 15.97
CA ARG A 5 -3.63 -11.04 14.84
C ARG A 5 -3.95 -10.24 13.60
N GLU A 6 -3.12 -9.24 13.37
CA GLU A 6 -2.97 -8.57 12.06
C GLU A 6 -4.09 -7.60 11.67
N ALA A 7 -4.12 -6.44 12.32
CA ALA A 7 -4.74 -5.26 11.73
C ALA A 7 -3.68 -4.48 10.93
N SER A 8 -3.48 -4.82 9.64
CA SER A 8 -2.90 -3.85 8.71
C SER A 8 -4.01 -2.84 8.38
N GLY A 9 -3.78 -1.56 8.66
CA GLY A 9 -4.72 -0.53 8.27
C GLY A 9 -4.70 -0.28 6.76
N VAL A 10 -5.65 0.51 6.28
CA VAL A 10 -5.75 0.91 4.87
C VAL A 10 -5.37 2.37 4.69
N LEU A 11 -4.95 2.73 3.48
CA LEU A 11 -4.65 4.10 3.09
C LEU A 11 -5.55 4.51 1.92
N SER A 12 -6.49 5.42 2.17
CA SER A 12 -7.23 6.11 1.11
C SER A 12 -6.49 7.36 0.66
N THR A 13 -6.52 7.68 -0.63
CA THR A 13 -5.93 8.91 -1.18
C THR A 13 -6.97 9.73 -1.94
N ARG A 14 -6.69 11.03 -2.13
CA ARG A 14 -7.50 11.91 -2.98
C ARG A 14 -7.55 11.46 -4.45
N GLY A 15 -6.61 10.62 -4.88
CA GLY A 15 -6.53 10.05 -6.23
C GLY A 15 -7.53 8.93 -6.52
N ASN A 16 -8.54 8.73 -5.68
CA ASN A 16 -9.52 7.64 -5.79
C ASN A 16 -8.90 6.24 -5.67
N LEU A 17 -7.87 6.10 -4.84
CA LEU A 17 -7.20 4.83 -4.57
C LEU A 17 -7.28 4.47 -3.08
N VAL A 18 -7.45 3.18 -2.81
CA VAL A 18 -7.23 2.57 -1.49
C VAL A 18 -6.08 1.57 -1.60
N PHE A 19 -5.07 1.72 -0.73
CA PHE A 19 -4.00 0.74 -0.57
C PHE A 19 -4.26 -0.10 0.68
N ALA A 20 -4.11 -1.41 0.55
CA ALA A 20 -4.36 -2.37 1.61
C ALA A 20 -3.47 -3.60 1.47
N TYR A 21 -3.34 -4.36 2.55
CA TYR A 21 -2.80 -5.71 2.50
C TYR A 21 -3.91 -6.71 2.17
N ALA A 22 -3.64 -7.59 1.20
CA ALA A 22 -4.50 -8.72 0.87
C ALA A 22 -4.04 -9.97 1.63
N ALA A 23 -4.99 -10.84 1.99
CA ALA A 23 -4.73 -12.08 2.73
C ALA A 23 -3.81 -13.06 1.99
N ASP A 24 -3.61 -12.88 0.69
CA ASP A 24 -2.72 -13.68 -0.16
C ASP A 24 -1.27 -13.17 -0.19
N GLY A 25 -0.92 -12.20 0.65
CA GLY A 25 0.44 -11.69 0.76
C GLY A 25 0.77 -10.50 -0.14
N ASN A 26 -0.23 -9.95 -0.84
CA ASN A 26 -0.02 -8.81 -1.73
C ASN A 26 -0.26 -7.47 -1.03
N LEU A 27 0.54 -6.47 -1.40
CA LEU A 27 0.10 -5.08 -1.34
C LEU A 27 -0.81 -4.84 -2.55
N ILE A 28 -2.02 -4.34 -2.34
CA ILE A 28 -2.97 -4.07 -3.42
C ILE A 28 -3.34 -2.59 -3.47
N ALA A 29 -3.59 -2.09 -4.68
CA ALA A 29 -4.25 -0.81 -4.91
C ALA A 29 -5.61 -1.05 -5.54
N LEU A 30 -6.66 -0.52 -4.91
CA LEU A 30 -8.04 -0.65 -5.33
C LEU A 30 -8.57 0.69 -5.83
N ASP A 31 -9.46 0.67 -6.82
CA ASP A 31 -10.34 1.79 -7.10
C ASP A 31 -11.25 2.03 -5.87
N ALA A 32 -11.22 3.24 -5.31
CA ALA A 32 -11.88 3.53 -4.04
C ALA A 32 -13.42 3.50 -4.09
N ARG A 33 -14.03 3.52 -5.28
CA ARG A 33 -15.49 3.51 -5.45
C ARG A 33 -16.03 2.10 -5.64
N SER A 34 -15.34 1.31 -6.45
CA SER A 34 -15.77 -0.01 -6.87
C SER A 34 -15.12 -1.15 -6.10
N GLY A 35 -13.99 -0.90 -5.43
CA GLY A 35 -13.17 -1.94 -4.79
C GLY A 35 -12.42 -2.82 -5.79
N ARG A 36 -12.46 -2.51 -7.10
CA ARG A 36 -11.75 -3.28 -8.12
C ARG A 36 -10.25 -3.11 -7.96
N ALA A 37 -9.51 -4.22 -7.93
CA ALA A 37 -8.06 -4.19 -7.93
C ALA A 37 -7.53 -3.60 -9.25
N LEU A 38 -6.61 -2.64 -9.12
CA LEU A 38 -5.95 -1.95 -10.23
C LEU A 38 -4.49 -2.37 -10.36
N TRP A 39 -3.87 -2.71 -9.23
CA TRP A 39 -2.47 -3.10 -9.15
C TRP A 39 -2.22 -3.95 -7.90
N HIS A 40 -1.22 -4.81 -7.95
CA HIS A 40 -0.76 -5.57 -6.80
C HIS A 40 0.76 -5.81 -6.89
N PHE A 41 1.36 -6.06 -5.73
CA PHE A 41 2.75 -6.47 -5.62
C PHE A 41 2.91 -7.57 -4.56
N PRO A 42 3.57 -8.70 -4.89
CA PRO A 42 3.83 -9.75 -3.94
C PRO A 42 4.92 -9.30 -2.96
N ALA A 43 4.51 -8.92 -1.74
CA ALA A 43 5.44 -8.42 -0.71
C ALA A 43 6.28 -9.54 -0.07
N GLY A 44 5.96 -10.81 -0.36
CA GLY A 44 6.73 -12.00 0.04
C GLY A 44 6.72 -12.31 1.54
N SER A 45 6.07 -11.47 2.36
CA SER A 45 6.00 -11.58 3.81
C SER A 45 4.75 -10.87 4.33
N ALA A 46 4.42 -11.08 5.60
CA ALA A 46 3.34 -10.34 6.25
C ALA A 46 3.73 -8.85 6.33
N LEU A 47 2.87 -7.96 5.82
CA LEU A 47 3.05 -6.53 6.03
C LEU A 47 2.73 -6.18 7.50
N ARG A 48 3.65 -5.46 8.14
CA ARG A 48 3.54 -5.01 9.54
C ARG A 48 3.30 -3.51 9.55
N GLY A 49 2.03 -3.13 9.50
CA GLY A 49 1.61 -1.74 9.60
C GLY A 49 0.67 -1.31 8.46
N SER A 50 0.21 -0.08 8.56
CA SER A 50 -0.63 0.56 7.55
C SER A 50 0.25 1.19 6.47
N PRO A 51 -0.15 1.15 5.19
CA PRO A 51 0.49 1.95 4.17
C PRO A 51 0.42 3.44 4.52
N ILE A 52 1.46 4.19 4.15
CA ILE A 52 1.48 5.65 4.27
C ILE A 52 1.78 6.30 2.92
N SER A 53 1.28 7.52 2.73
CA SER A 53 1.66 8.38 1.60
C SER A 53 2.50 9.54 2.10
N TYR A 54 3.55 9.86 1.36
CA TYR A 54 4.37 11.06 1.57
C TYR A 54 4.83 11.64 0.24
N SER A 55 5.45 12.81 0.26
CA SER A 55 6.00 13.45 -0.94
C SER A 55 7.40 13.96 -0.71
N VAL A 56 8.26 13.82 -1.73
CA VAL A 56 9.60 14.40 -1.78
C VAL A 56 9.72 15.14 -3.10
N GLU A 57 10.05 16.44 -3.06
CA GLU A 57 10.18 17.29 -4.26
C GLU A 57 8.96 17.23 -5.20
N GLY A 58 7.76 17.17 -4.61
CA GLY A 58 6.50 17.10 -5.37
C GLY A 58 6.14 15.72 -5.93
N ARG A 59 7.03 14.72 -5.84
CA ARG A 59 6.74 13.33 -6.22
C ARG A 59 6.12 12.60 -5.04
N GLN A 60 4.98 11.96 -5.26
CA GLN A 60 4.27 11.16 -4.25
C GLN A 60 4.84 9.75 -4.19
N PHE A 61 5.00 9.23 -2.97
CA PHE A 61 5.46 7.89 -2.67
C PHE A 61 4.48 7.20 -1.71
N ILE A 62 4.34 5.89 -1.89
CA ILE A 62 3.63 5.00 -0.97
C ILE A 62 4.66 4.11 -0.29
N ALA A 63 4.75 4.19 1.04
CA ALA A 63 5.62 3.32 1.82
C ALA A 63 4.81 2.28 2.61
N VAL A 64 5.36 1.07 2.67
CA VAL A 64 4.87 -0.02 3.51
C VAL A 64 6.03 -0.71 4.19
N VAL A 65 5.79 -1.21 5.40
CA VAL A 65 6.77 -1.98 6.17
C VAL A 65 6.35 -3.44 6.18
N THR A 66 7.24 -4.32 5.75
CA THR A 66 7.17 -5.76 6.01
C THR A 66 7.91 -6.10 7.30
N ASP A 67 7.95 -7.38 7.69
CA ASP A 67 8.73 -7.84 8.83
C ASP A 67 10.19 -7.33 8.88
N SER A 68 10.85 -7.20 7.72
CA SER A 68 12.28 -6.85 7.65
C SER A 68 12.63 -5.75 6.65
N THR A 69 11.65 -5.20 5.94
CA THR A 69 11.92 -4.33 4.78
C THR A 69 10.92 -3.19 4.69
N LEU A 70 11.43 -1.98 4.45
CA LEU A 70 10.63 -0.85 4.00
C LEU A 70 10.59 -0.85 2.47
N LEU A 71 9.41 -1.04 1.90
CA LEU A 71 9.18 -0.94 0.46
C LEU A 71 8.55 0.42 0.15
N THR A 72 9.08 1.11 -0.87
CA THR A 72 8.53 2.37 -1.36
C THR A 72 8.20 2.27 -2.83
N PHE A 73 7.01 2.75 -3.20
CA PHE A 73 6.49 2.74 -4.56
C PHE A 73 6.18 4.17 -5.01
N ALA A 74 6.47 4.46 -6.26
CA ALA A 74 6.03 5.67 -6.95
C ALA A 74 5.70 5.33 -8.40
N LEU A 75 4.92 6.19 -9.05
CA LEU A 75 4.80 6.11 -10.50
C LEU A 75 6.19 6.28 -11.15
N PRO A 76 6.44 5.63 -12.30
CA PRO A 76 7.62 5.93 -13.11
C PRO A 76 7.68 7.43 -13.41
N ASP A 77 8.89 7.94 -13.62
CA ASP A 77 9.04 9.28 -14.16
C ASP A 77 8.32 9.34 -15.51
N ARG A 78 7.56 10.41 -15.74
CA ARG A 78 6.95 10.60 -17.05
C ARG A 78 8.09 10.89 -18.01
N GLU A 79 8.26 10.04 -19.03
CA GLU A 79 9.12 10.41 -20.16
C GLU A 79 8.63 11.76 -20.73
N PRO A 80 9.54 12.65 -21.14
CA PRO A 80 9.20 13.97 -21.66
C PRO A 80 8.35 13.92 -22.92
#